data_AF-A0A8C8DPD0-F1
#
_entry.id   AF-A0A8C8DPD0-F1
#
_cell.length_a   1.000
_cell.length_b   1.000
_cell.length_c   1.000
_cell.angle_alpha   90.00
_cell.angle_beta   90.00
_cell.angle_gamma   90.00
#
_symmetry.space_group_name_H-M   'P 1'
#
loop_
_entity.id
_entity.type
_entity.pdbx_description
1 polymer ?
#
loop_
_entity_poly.entity_id
_entity_poly.type
_entity_poly.pdbx_seq_one_letter_code
_entity_poly.pdbx_strand_id
1 'polypeptide(L)'
;ASVPADVSCPSALYKEHVRQSMELADCNKEMETINKFNKDRSCKDSNSFIVSTELRIEEICKGEGESRGENTLSTKTFRIVRCELAPGAKYPDCKYKGSVLPNRKLLVKCENNLPVHFHGDRD
;
A
#
# COMPACT_ATOMS: atom_id res chain seq x y z
N ALA A 1 28.94 -13.68 -6.07
CA ALA A 1 28.01 -12.76 -6.75
C ALA A 1 27.25 -11.99 -5.68
N SER A 2 27.64 -10.73 -5.48
CA SER A 2 27.04 -9.83 -4.50
C SER A 2 25.72 -9.35 -5.09
N VAL A 3 24.60 -9.65 -4.42
CA VAL A 3 23.33 -9.01 -4.78
C VAL A 3 23.46 -7.51 -4.46
N PRO A 4 23.25 -6.60 -5.42
CA PRO A 4 23.29 -5.18 -5.13
C PRO A 4 22.10 -4.82 -4.23
N ALA A 5 22.37 -4.05 -3.18
CA ALA A 5 21.41 -3.62 -2.17
C ALA A 5 20.46 -2.50 -2.65
N ASP A 6 20.13 -2.46 -3.94
CA ASP A 6 19.33 -1.38 -4.54
C ASP A 6 18.33 -1.86 -5.59
N VAL A 7 17.88 -3.12 -5.48
CA VAL A 7 16.63 -3.50 -6.12
C VAL A 7 15.52 -2.99 -5.23
N SER A 8 14.92 -1.84 -5.58
CA SER A 8 13.58 -1.48 -5.11
C SER A 8 12.68 -2.68 -5.34
N CYS A 9 12.46 -3.44 -4.27
CA CYS A 9 11.90 -4.77 -4.39
C CYS A 9 10.40 -4.60 -4.65
N PRO A 10 9.82 -5.17 -5.72
CA PRO A 10 8.37 -5.22 -5.90
C PRO A 10 7.64 -5.66 -4.62
N SER A 11 8.33 -6.47 -3.79
CA SER A 11 7.83 -6.94 -2.49
C SER A 11 7.51 -5.86 -1.47
N ALA A 12 8.11 -4.66 -1.50
CA ALA A 12 7.82 -3.63 -0.50
C ALA A 12 6.39 -3.11 -0.66
N LEU A 13 5.97 -2.82 -1.89
CA LEU A 13 4.59 -2.43 -2.20
C LEU A 13 3.61 -3.48 -1.69
N TYR A 14 3.81 -4.76 -2.02
CA TYR A 14 2.89 -5.82 -1.63
C TYR A 14 2.84 -6.02 -0.12
N LYS A 15 3.99 -6.04 0.55
CA LYS A 15 4.07 -6.17 2.01
C LYS A 15 3.42 -5.00 2.73
N GLU A 16 3.61 -3.78 2.24
CA GLU A 16 3.11 -2.58 2.91
C GLU A 16 1.64 -2.29 2.59
N HIS A 17 1.20 -2.56 1.36
CA HIS A 17 -0.04 -2.00 0.85
C HIS A 17 -1.04 -3.03 0.32
N VAL A 18 -0.71 -4.30 0.14
CA VAL A 18 -1.65 -5.26 -0.48
C VAL A 18 -2.04 -6.35 0.49
N ARG A 19 -3.35 -6.56 0.62
CA ARG A 19 -3.95 -7.66 1.39
C ARG A 19 -5.09 -8.26 0.60
N GLN A 20 -5.18 -9.58 0.56
CA GLN A 20 -6.31 -10.26 -0.08
C GLN A 20 -7.63 -10.00 0.68
N SER A 21 -7.55 -9.84 1.99
CA SER A 21 -8.65 -9.49 2.88
C SER A 21 -8.17 -8.44 3.88
N MET A 22 -8.98 -7.41 4.09
CA MET A 22 -8.72 -6.35 5.06
C MET A 22 -10.03 -5.70 5.47
N GLU A 23 -10.29 -5.64 6.77
CA GLU A 23 -11.42 -4.93 7.36
C GLU A 23 -10.95 -3.83 8.31
N LEU A 24 -11.86 -2.93 8.71
CA LEU A 24 -11.52 -1.81 9.59
C LEU A 24 -10.95 -2.26 10.95
N ALA A 25 -11.45 -3.40 11.45
CA ALA A 25 -10.99 -4.00 12.71
C ALA A 25 -9.55 -4.51 12.64
N ASP A 26 -9.03 -4.79 11.44
CA ASP A 26 -7.68 -5.32 11.25
C ASP A 26 -6.60 -4.23 11.33
N CYS A 27 -6.98 -2.94 11.29
CA CYS A 27 -6.03 -1.82 11.23
C CYS A 27 -4.96 -1.87 12.31
N ASN A 28 -5.31 -2.14 13.57
CA ASN A 28 -4.31 -2.20 14.65
C ASN A 28 -3.29 -3.32 14.40
N LYS A 29 -3.78 -4.52 14.07
CA LYS A 29 -2.95 -5.70 13.86
C LYS A 29 -2.04 -5.56 12.64
N GLU A 30 -2.58 -5.07 11.52
CA GLU A 30 -1.77 -4.91 10.30
C GLU A 30 -0.76 -3.78 10.45
N MET A 31 -1.13 -2.68 11.11
CA MET A 31 -0.19 -1.59 11.37
C MET A 31 0.92 -1.96 12.36
N GLU A 32 0.71 -2.89 13.29
CA GLU A 32 1.81 -3.46 14.08
C GLU A 32 2.88 -4.09 13.18
N THR A 33 2.47 -4.77 12.10
CA THR A 33 3.39 -5.36 11.13
C THR A 33 4.13 -4.27 10.36
N ILE A 34 3.42 -3.22 9.92
CA ILE A 34 4.04 -2.07 9.23
C ILE A 34 5.05 -1.36 10.14
N ASN A 35 4.68 -1.08 11.39
CA ASN A 35 5.52 -0.36 12.33
C ASN A 35 6.75 -1.16 12.79
N LYS A 36 6.74 -2.50 12.72
CA LYS A 36 7.93 -3.32 13.02
C LYS A 36 9.10 -3.05 12.07
N PHE A 37 8.82 -2.64 10.83
CA PHE A 37 9.86 -2.27 9.88
C PHE A 37 10.33 -0.81 10.04
N ASN A 38 9.63 -0.03 10.87
CA ASN A 38 10.00 1.35 11.16
C ASN A 38 11.09 1.40 12.25
N LYS A 39 12.31 1.79 11.86
CA LYS A 39 13.49 1.82 12.74
C LYS A 39 13.44 2.94 13.78
N ASP A 40 12.59 3.94 13.58
CA ASP A 40 12.59 5.17 14.37
C ASP A 40 11.75 5.05 15.66
N ARG A 41 11.25 3.84 15.99
CA ARG A 41 10.39 3.58 17.15
C ARG A 41 9.21 4.57 17.21
N SER A 42 8.59 4.78 16.05
CA SER A 42 7.44 5.68 15.87
C SER A 42 6.26 4.92 15.25
N CYS A 43 5.06 5.43 15.47
CA CYS A 43 3.87 4.94 14.77
C CYS A 43 3.81 5.63 13.40
N LYS A 44 3.65 4.87 12.32
CA LYS A 44 3.37 5.46 11.00
C LYS A 44 2.02 6.17 11.06
N ASP A 45 1.93 7.41 10.60
CA ASP A 45 0.73 8.24 10.73
C ASP A 45 -0.46 7.68 9.96
N SER A 46 -0.22 7.11 8.77
CA SER A 46 -1.25 6.43 8.00
C SER A 46 -0.67 5.35 7.10
N ASN A 47 -1.51 4.39 6.73
CA ASN A 47 -1.22 3.43 5.68
C ASN A 47 -2.52 3.05 4.97
N SER A 48 -2.45 2.88 3.66
CA SER A 48 -3.58 2.40 2.87
C SER A 48 -3.32 0.96 2.44
N PHE A 49 -4.27 0.08 2.74
CA PHE A 49 -4.28 -1.32 2.33
C PHE A 49 -5.27 -1.50 1.19
N ILE A 50 -4.75 -1.85 0.02
CA ILE A 50 -5.48 -2.23 -1.17
C ILE A 50 -5.99 -3.66 -0.97
N VAL A 51 -7.31 -3.83 -1.01
CA VAL A 51 -7.96 -5.14 -0.84
C VAL A 51 -8.01 -5.84 -2.19
N SER A 52 -6.97 -6.61 -2.49
CA SER A 52 -6.76 -7.24 -3.80
C SER A 52 -5.72 -8.37 -3.75
N THR A 53 -5.60 -9.12 -4.83
CA THR A 53 -4.49 -10.03 -5.10
C THR A 53 -3.34 -9.29 -5.78
N GLU A 54 -2.10 -9.79 -5.62
CA GLU A 54 -0.91 -9.25 -6.29
C GLU A 54 -1.07 -9.26 -7.81
N LEU A 55 -1.56 -10.37 -8.38
CA LEU A 55 -1.82 -10.52 -9.82
C LEU A 55 -2.68 -9.40 -10.39
N ARG A 56 -3.74 -9.00 -9.67
CA ARG A 56 -4.63 -7.93 -10.12
C ARG A 56 -3.97 -6.54 -10.03
N ILE A 57 -2.99 -6.35 -9.14
CA ILE A 57 -2.18 -5.12 -9.10
C ILE A 57 -1.16 -5.12 -10.24
N GLU A 58 -0.57 -6.27 -10.58
CA GLU A 58 0.36 -6.38 -11.71
C GLU A 58 -0.30 -6.04 -13.05
N GLU A 59 -1.57 -6.39 -13.24
CA GLU A 59 -2.33 -6.08 -14.46
C GLU A 59 -2.28 -4.59 -14.82
N ILE A 60 -2.21 -3.70 -13.83
CA ILE A 60 -2.11 -2.24 -14.03
C ILE A 60 -0.89 -1.89 -14.88
N CYS A 61 0.23 -2.57 -14.64
CA CYS A 61 1.48 -2.37 -15.38
C CYS A 61 1.56 -3.21 -16.68
N LYS A 62 0.53 -4.00 -16.99
CA LYS A 62 0.46 -4.91 -18.15
C LYS A 62 -0.66 -4.54 -19.14
N GLY A 63 -1.14 -3.30 -19.07
CA GLY A 63 -2.13 -2.74 -20.02
C GLY A 63 -3.45 -2.30 -19.38
N GLU A 64 -3.69 -2.62 -18.10
CA GLU A 64 -4.90 -2.17 -17.37
C GLU A 64 -4.67 -0.83 -16.63
N GLY A 65 -3.88 0.05 -17.23
CA GLY A 65 -3.48 1.32 -16.66
C GLY A 65 -3.22 2.39 -17.72
N GLU A 66 -3.47 3.64 -17.34
CA GLU A 66 -3.22 4.82 -18.16
C GLU A 66 -1.94 5.52 -17.67
N SER A 67 -1.02 5.82 -18.58
CA SER A 67 0.20 6.56 -18.23
C SER A 67 -0.13 7.98 -17.73
N ARG A 68 0.51 8.38 -16.63
CA ARG A 68 0.41 9.68 -15.97
C ARG A 68 1.81 10.16 -15.60
N GLY A 69 2.63 10.47 -16.62
CA GLY A 69 4.03 10.81 -16.45
C GLY A 69 4.85 9.58 -16.06
N GLU A 70 5.58 9.66 -14.95
CA GLU A 70 6.36 8.53 -14.41
C GLU A 70 5.50 7.45 -13.74
N ASN A 71 4.19 7.72 -13.58
CA ASN A 71 3.25 6.83 -12.90
C ASN A 71 2.21 6.27 -13.87
N THR A 72 1.50 5.24 -13.42
CA THR A 72 0.38 4.59 -14.11
C THR A 72 -0.84 4.63 -13.21
N LEU A 73 -1.95 5.14 -13.72
CA LEU A 73 -3.24 5.15 -13.03
C LEU A 73 -4.08 3.97 -13.49
N SER A 74 -4.59 3.16 -12.57
CA SER A 74 -5.42 2.01 -12.94
C SER A 74 -6.70 2.41 -13.67
N THR A 75 -7.11 1.61 -14.66
CA THR A 75 -8.41 1.76 -15.33
C THR A 75 -9.53 1.24 -14.44
N LYS A 76 -9.31 0.07 -13.83
CA LYS A 76 -10.20 -0.57 -12.85
C LYS A 76 -10.11 0.12 -11.49
N THR A 77 -11.18 0.01 -10.72
CA THR A 77 -11.26 0.50 -9.36
C THR A 77 -11.03 -0.61 -8.33
N PHE A 78 -10.64 -0.19 -7.14
CA PHE A 78 -10.24 -1.04 -6.03
C PHE A 78 -10.90 -0.55 -4.74
N ARG A 79 -11.10 -1.49 -3.81
CA ARG A 79 -11.45 -1.18 -2.43
C ARG A 79 -10.16 -0.94 -1.65
N ILE A 80 -10.10 0.15 -0.90
CA ILE A 80 -8.99 0.46 -0.01
C ILE A 80 -9.51 0.57 1.41
N VAL A 81 -8.74 0.05 2.37
CA VAL A 81 -8.88 0.33 3.80
C VAL A 81 -7.74 1.24 4.20
N ARG A 82 -8.05 2.49 4.58
CA ARG A 82 -7.06 3.44 5.07
C ARG A 82 -7.06 3.38 6.59
N CYS A 83 -5.90 3.08 7.18
CA CYS A 83 -5.68 3.08 8.62
C CYS A 83 -4.91 4.35 9.00
N GLU A 84 -5.50 5.17 9.86
CA GLU A 84 -4.94 6.45 10.31
C GLU A 84 -4.69 6.38 11.81
N LEU A 85 -3.55 6.91 12.26
CA LEU A 85 -3.17 6.95 13.66
C LEU A 85 -4.26 7.68 14.46
N ALA A 86 -4.77 7.01 15.49
CA ALA A 86 -5.80 7.59 16.34
C ALA A 86 -5.24 8.80 17.09
N PRO A 87 -6.03 9.88 17.27
CA PRO A 87 -5.61 11.03 18.05
C PRO A 87 -5.09 10.63 19.44
N GLY A 88 -3.89 11.09 19.79
CA GLY A 88 -3.25 10.81 21.08
C GLY A 88 -2.52 9.46 21.18
N ALA A 89 -2.65 8.56 20.19
CA ALA A 89 -1.88 7.33 20.15
C ALA A 89 -0.40 7.62 19.83
N LYS A 90 0.50 6.89 20.49
CA LYS A 90 1.95 7.05 20.33
C LYS A 90 2.69 5.76 20.64
N TYR A 91 3.90 5.63 20.12
CA TYR A 91 4.73 4.45 20.36
C TYR A 91 5.00 4.27 21.87
N PRO A 92 4.96 3.03 22.41
CA PRO A 92 4.74 1.76 21.71
C PRO A 92 3.27 1.38 21.50
N ASP A 93 2.30 2.11 22.06
CA ASP A 93 0.87 1.80 21.94
C ASP A 93 0.22 2.52 20.75
N CYS A 94 0.61 2.09 19.55
CA CYS A 94 0.02 2.60 18.32
C CYS A 94 -1.42 2.06 18.15
N LYS A 95 -2.40 2.96 18.08
CA LYS A 95 -3.81 2.64 17.80
C LYS A 95 -4.25 3.35 16.53
N TYR A 96 -5.06 2.68 15.73
CA TYR A 96 -5.47 3.14 14.42
C TYR A 96 -7.00 3.12 14.27
N LYS A 97 -7.50 4.07 13.50
CA LYS A 97 -8.88 4.10 13.01
C LYS A 97 -8.88 3.78 11.52
N GLY A 98 -9.76 2.87 11.12
CA GLY A 98 -9.93 2.50 9.73
C GLY A 98 -11.05 3.28 9.04
N SER A 99 -10.88 3.58 7.76
CA SER A 99 -11.93 4.02 6.85
C SER A 99 -11.93 3.19 5.56
N VAL A 100 -13.12 2.95 5.00
CA VAL A 100 -13.25 2.26 3.70
C VAL A 100 -13.38 3.31 2.61
N LEU A 101 -12.52 3.21 1.61
CA LEU A 101 -12.58 3.98 0.38
C LEU A 101 -12.99 3.03 -0.76
N PRO A 102 -14.27 2.97 -1.13
CA PRO A 102 -14.71 2.15 -2.24
C PRO A 102 -14.32 2.80 -3.57
N ASN A 103 -14.20 1.97 -4.61
CA ASN A 103 -14.11 2.40 -6.00
C ASN A 103 -12.97 3.38 -6.32
N ARG A 104 -11.79 3.19 -5.71
CA ARG A 104 -10.63 4.05 -5.96
C ARG A 104 -9.76 3.53 -7.09
N LYS A 105 -9.24 4.43 -7.92
CA LYS A 105 -8.14 4.13 -8.86
C LYS A 105 -6.81 4.21 -8.13
N LEU A 106 -5.88 3.33 -8.49
CA LEU A 106 -4.55 3.26 -7.90
C LEU A 106 -3.55 3.99 -8.78
N LEU A 107 -2.73 4.86 -8.18
CA LEU A 107 -1.58 5.47 -8.83
C LEU A 107 -0.32 4.71 -8.39
N VAL A 108 0.28 3.99 -9.32
CA VAL A 108 1.48 3.17 -9.07
C VAL A 108 2.61 3.57 -10.00
N LYS A 109 3.86 3.34 -9.57
CA LYS A 109 5.01 3.38 -10.47
C LYS A 109 5.23 1.97 -11.03
N CYS A 110 5.37 1.87 -12.34
CA CYS A 110 5.66 0.61 -13.02
C CYS A 110 7.09 0.61 -13.57
N GLU A 111 7.83 -0.49 -13.35
CA GLU A 111 9.15 -0.73 -13.95
C GLU A 111 9.16 -2.15 -14.51
N ASN A 112 9.58 -2.33 -15.78
CA ASN A 112 9.60 -3.65 -16.45
C ASN A 112 8.25 -4.42 -16.35
N ASN A 113 7.13 -3.72 -16.53
CA ASN A 113 5.76 -4.26 -16.40
C ASN A 113 5.39 -4.80 -15.01
N LEU A 114 6.10 -4.37 -13.96
CA LEU A 114 5.81 -4.71 -12.57
C LEU A 114 5.61 -3.44 -11.73
N PRO A 115 4.65 -3.45 -10.79
CA PRO A 115 4.43 -2.32 -9.90
C PRO A 115 5.52 -2.32 -8.81
N VAL A 116 6.25 -1.21 -8.71
CA VAL A 116 7.37 -1.07 -7.75
C VAL A 116 7.06 -0.09 -6.62
N HIS A 117 6.09 0.81 -6.81
CA HIS A 117 5.70 1.78 -5.79
C HIS A 117 4.22 2.16 -5.87
N PHE A 118 3.56 2.30 -4.72
CA PHE A 118 2.18 2.78 -4.60
C PHE A 118 2.19 4.22 -4.11
N HIS A 119 1.83 5.17 -4.99
CA HIS A 119 1.82 6.59 -4.65
C HIS A 119 0.55 7.03 -3.93
N GLY A 120 -0.55 6.31 -4.11
CA GLY A 120 -1.83 6.62 -3.50
C GLY A 120 -3.01 6.33 -4.41
N ASP A 121 -4.16 6.86 -4.02
CA ASP A 121 -5.45 6.59 -4.66
C ASP A 121 -6.13 7.85 -5.19
N ARG A 122 -7.07 7.66 -6.13
CA ARG A 122 -7.89 8.73 -6.76
C ARG A 122 -9.35 8.29 -6.83
N ASP A 123 -10.26 9.27 -6.76
CA ASP A 123 -11.69 9.11 -7.11
C ASP A 123 -11.88 8.84 -8.60
#